data_AF-A0A9X8UJ22-F1
#
_entry.id   AF-A0A9X8UJ22-F1
#
_cell.length_a   1.000
_cell.length_b   1.000
_cell.length_c   1.000
_cell.angle_alpha   90.00
_cell.angle_beta   90.00
_cell.angle_gamma   90.00
#
_symmetry.space_group_name_H-M   'P 1'
#
loop_
_entity.id
_entity.type
_entity.pdbx_description
1 polymer ?
#
loop_
_entity_poly.entity_id
_entity_poly.type
_entity_poly.pdbx_seq_one_letter_code
_entity_poly.pdbx_strand_id
1 'polypeptide(L)'
;MKDREAQLERARLMREMELLDGGAKMGLFLEAVVLARQEVPAAKELLKRFEKRSQEDECALIAQECMCFARERGTFILLNEDCAEGEAFARFASQEDGDAVLYLHIHDEALWMYRLFCCGVEKDRFCPIPDYWEDGMEREEYDSWSGDAEKLERYIGGFHAGEVERYLTLWTDEMFEGRQARKAYAGDEYGYADCWQMADFLRRIGYPYPGEDELG
;
A
#
# COMPACT_ATOMS: atom_id res chain seq x y z
N MET A 1 0.03 28.26 -32.38
CA MET A 1 -1.16 28.67 -31.60
C MET A 1 -2.36 27.78 -31.86
N LYS A 2 -2.85 27.65 -33.11
CA LYS A 2 -4.02 26.81 -33.45
C LYS A 2 -3.95 25.33 -33.05
N ASP A 3 -2.74 24.76 -32.98
CA ASP A 3 -2.56 23.33 -32.70
C ASP A 3 -2.67 22.98 -31.19
N ARG A 4 -2.33 23.93 -30.31
CA ARG A 4 -2.41 23.76 -28.85
C ARG A 4 -3.87 23.85 -28.36
N GLU A 5 -4.65 24.72 -28.99
CA GLU A 5 -6.07 24.90 -28.69
C GLU A 5 -6.87 23.67 -29.13
N ALA A 6 -6.56 23.11 -30.32
CA ALA A 6 -7.16 21.86 -30.80
C ALA A 6 -6.79 20.63 -29.94
N GLN A 7 -5.59 20.61 -29.34
CA GLN A 7 -5.17 19.56 -28.40
C GLN A 7 -5.88 19.69 -27.05
N LEU A 8 -6.04 20.91 -26.53
CA LEU A 8 -6.77 21.16 -25.29
C LEU A 8 -8.27 20.86 -25.44
N GLU A 9 -8.85 21.17 -26.59
CA GLU A 9 -10.25 20.89 -26.90
C GLU A 9 -10.49 19.39 -27.10
N ARG A 10 -9.53 18.66 -27.69
CA ARG A 10 -9.56 17.18 -27.73
C ARG A 10 -9.41 16.54 -26.36
N ALA A 11 -8.53 17.05 -25.50
CA ALA A 11 -8.37 16.56 -24.13
C ALA A 11 -9.63 16.82 -23.29
N ARG A 12 -10.27 17.98 -23.49
CA ARG A 12 -11.54 18.31 -22.85
C ARG A 12 -12.68 17.41 -23.32
N LEU A 13 -12.78 17.17 -24.63
CA LEU A 13 -13.78 16.25 -25.21
C LEU A 13 -13.55 14.80 -24.78
N MET A 14 -12.30 14.36 -24.62
CA MET A 14 -11.98 13.04 -24.06
C MET A 14 -12.43 12.92 -22.60
N ARG A 15 -12.18 13.95 -21.77
CA ARG A 15 -12.66 14.01 -20.38
C ARG A 15 -14.19 14.06 -20.28
N GLU A 16 -14.84 14.81 -21.16
CA GLU A 16 -16.31 14.87 -21.23
C GLU A 16 -16.92 13.57 -21.77
N MET A 17 -16.21 12.83 -22.65
CA MET A 17 -16.62 11.48 -23.09
C MET A 17 -16.43 10.42 -22.00
N GLU A 18 -15.35 10.49 -21.21
CA GLU A 18 -15.14 9.63 -20.03
C GLU A 18 -16.21 9.84 -18.94
N LEU A 19 -16.81 11.04 -18.87
CA LEU A 19 -17.93 11.34 -17.96
C LEU A 19 -19.30 10.92 -18.51
N LEU A 20 -19.42 10.71 -19.82
CA LEU A 20 -20.68 10.34 -20.50
C LEU A 20 -20.82 8.84 -20.69
N ASP A 21 -19.71 8.10 -20.76
CA ASP A 21 -19.70 6.65 -20.74
C ASP A 21 -19.73 6.20 -19.27
N GLY A 22 -20.89 5.75 -18.78
CA GLY A 22 -21.13 5.33 -17.40
C GLY A 22 -20.36 4.06 -16.96
N GLY A 23 -19.12 3.90 -17.40
CA GLY A 23 -18.13 2.99 -16.84
C GLY A 23 -17.14 3.80 -16.02
N ALA A 24 -17.45 4.01 -14.74
CA ALA A 24 -16.44 4.45 -13.80
C ALA A 24 -15.26 3.48 -13.93
N LYS A 25 -14.08 3.98 -14.34
CA LYS A 25 -12.85 3.29 -13.98
C LYS A 25 -12.81 3.35 -12.46
N MET A 26 -13.26 2.27 -11.81
CA MET A 26 -13.10 2.12 -10.37
C MET A 26 -11.59 2.17 -10.13
N GLY A 27 -11.14 3.16 -9.37
CA GLY A 27 -9.77 3.23 -8.89
C GLY A 27 -9.38 1.93 -8.20
N LEU A 28 -8.12 1.52 -8.34
CA LEU A 28 -7.60 0.40 -7.56
C LEU A 28 -7.45 0.83 -6.10
N PHE A 29 -8.24 0.21 -5.22
CA PHE A 29 -8.06 0.26 -3.77
C PHE A 29 -7.68 -1.13 -3.29
N LEU A 30 -6.47 -1.25 -2.75
CA LEU A 30 -5.95 -2.55 -2.31
C LEU A 30 -5.32 -2.40 -0.94
N GLU A 31 -5.87 -3.13 0.03
CA GLU A 31 -5.35 -3.19 1.39
C GLU A 31 -4.68 -4.54 1.67
N ALA A 32 -3.48 -4.50 2.23
CA ALA A 32 -2.73 -5.69 2.59
C ALA A 32 -2.08 -5.55 3.97
N VAL A 33 -1.89 -6.68 4.64
CA VAL A 33 -1.23 -6.74 5.95
C VAL A 33 -0.19 -7.85 5.97
N VAL A 34 1.01 -7.53 6.43
CA VAL A 34 2.05 -8.50 6.77
C VAL A 34 2.08 -8.68 8.28
N LEU A 35 1.81 -9.91 8.74
CA LEU A 35 2.01 -10.33 10.12
C LEU A 35 3.35 -11.05 10.22
N ALA A 36 4.37 -10.37 10.74
CA ALA A 36 5.67 -10.98 10.96
C ALA A 36 5.54 -12.12 12.00
N ARG A 37 6.11 -13.29 11.68
CA ARG A 37 6.20 -14.47 12.56
C ARG A 37 4.87 -15.13 12.94
N GLN A 38 3.75 -14.70 12.36
CA GLN A 38 2.45 -15.35 12.56
C GLN A 38 2.17 -16.34 11.45
N GLU A 39 1.71 -17.52 11.83
CA GLU A 39 1.23 -18.55 10.90
C GLU A 39 -0.22 -18.28 10.48
N VAL A 40 -0.61 -18.78 9.31
CA VAL A 40 -1.94 -18.56 8.72
C VAL A 40 -3.10 -18.86 9.69
N PRO A 41 -3.08 -19.95 10.49
CA PRO A 41 -4.16 -20.19 11.46
C PRO A 41 -4.31 -19.10 12.52
N ALA A 42 -3.20 -18.52 12.99
CA ALA A 42 -3.21 -17.42 13.96
C ALA A 42 -3.72 -16.13 13.32
N ALA A 43 -3.26 -15.83 12.10
CA ALA A 43 -3.74 -14.71 11.30
C ALA A 43 -5.27 -14.73 11.12
N LYS A 44 -5.82 -15.90 10.77
CA LYS A 44 -7.28 -16.10 10.62
C LYS A 44 -8.05 -15.90 11.92
N GLU A 45 -7.47 -16.22 13.08
CA GLU A 45 -8.12 -15.97 14.36
C GLU A 45 -8.12 -14.48 14.71
N LEU A 46 -7.05 -13.74 14.41
CA LEU A 46 -7.01 -12.28 14.59
C LEU A 46 -8.08 -11.59 13.75
N LEU A 47 -8.23 -11.96 12.46
CA LEU A 47 -9.26 -11.43 11.58
C LEU A 47 -10.67 -11.65 12.18
N LYS A 48 -10.99 -12.87 12.61
CA LYS A 48 -12.28 -13.19 13.26
C LYS A 48 -12.51 -12.44 14.56
N ARG A 49 -11.46 -12.19 15.34
CA ARG A 49 -11.56 -11.43 16.60
C ARG A 49 -11.77 -9.94 16.33
N PHE A 50 -11.17 -9.41 15.27
CA PHE A 50 -11.35 -8.02 14.84
C PHE A 50 -12.74 -7.79 14.25
N GLU A 51 -13.19 -8.65 13.33
CA GLU A 51 -14.53 -8.63 12.73
C GLU A 51 -15.65 -8.55 13.79
N LYS A 52 -15.55 -9.33 14.88
CA LYS A 52 -16.50 -9.28 16.01
C LYS A 52 -16.56 -7.95 16.76
N ARG A 53 -15.55 -7.09 16.59
CA ARG A 53 -15.46 -5.75 17.20
C ARG A 53 -15.85 -4.65 16.22
N SER A 54 -15.84 -4.96 14.93
CA SER A 54 -16.19 -4.01 13.87
C SER A 54 -17.68 -3.67 13.95
N GLN A 55 -18.02 -2.49 13.42
CA GLN A 55 -19.41 -2.08 13.27
C GLN A 55 -19.98 -2.71 11.99
N GLU A 56 -21.29 -2.92 11.93
CA GLU A 56 -21.95 -3.34 10.70
C GLU A 56 -21.91 -2.18 9.69
N ASP A 57 -20.82 -2.09 8.92
CA ASP A 57 -20.56 -1.13 7.83
C ASP A 57 -20.31 -1.91 6.53
N GLU A 58 -20.62 -1.31 5.38
CA GLU A 58 -20.37 -1.89 4.05
C GLU A 58 -18.87 -2.00 3.75
N CYS A 59 -18.04 -1.13 4.34
CA CYS A 59 -16.58 -1.17 4.20
C CYS A 59 -15.87 -1.90 5.36
N ALA A 60 -16.62 -2.69 6.15
CA ALA A 60 -16.08 -3.42 7.28
C ALA A 60 -15.14 -4.55 6.85
N LEU A 61 -14.23 -4.94 7.74
CA LEU A 61 -13.40 -6.13 7.54
C LEU A 61 -14.26 -7.40 7.65
N ILE A 62 -14.27 -8.20 6.58
CA ILE A 62 -14.96 -9.50 6.52
C ILE A 62 -13.91 -10.62 6.53
N ALA A 63 -13.81 -11.34 7.66
CA ALA A 63 -12.71 -12.25 7.93
C ALA A 63 -12.66 -13.44 6.96
N GLN A 64 -13.82 -13.86 6.44
CA GLN A 64 -13.95 -14.96 5.48
C GLN A 64 -13.59 -14.58 4.04
N GLU A 65 -13.60 -13.28 3.71
CA GLU A 65 -13.28 -12.75 2.39
C GLU A 65 -11.81 -12.32 2.28
N CYS A 66 -11.14 -12.15 3.42
CA CYS A 66 -9.69 -11.94 3.47
C CYS A 66 -8.92 -13.22 3.05
N MET A 67 -7.89 -13.05 2.22
CA MET A 67 -7.04 -14.15 1.77
C MET A 67 -5.71 -14.15 2.56
N CYS A 68 -5.37 -15.29 3.15
CA CYS A 68 -4.14 -15.44 3.94
C CYS A 68 -3.16 -16.39 3.24
N PHE A 69 -1.93 -15.92 3.04
CA PHE A 69 -0.88 -16.64 2.34
C PHE A 69 0.30 -16.88 3.28
N ALA A 70 0.70 -18.14 3.43
CA ALA A 70 1.91 -18.48 4.16
C ALA A 70 3.13 -17.95 3.39
N ARG A 71 4.05 -17.33 4.14
CA ARG A 71 5.36 -16.88 3.66
C ARG A 71 6.42 -17.41 4.63
N GLU A 72 7.67 -17.44 4.21
CA GLU A 72 8.77 -18.05 4.99
C GLU A 72 8.88 -17.47 6.41
N ARG A 73 8.53 -16.19 6.58
CA ARG A 73 8.70 -15.44 7.84
C ARG A 73 7.40 -14.99 8.50
N GLY A 74 6.25 -15.49 8.05
CA GLY A 74 4.96 -15.13 8.61
C GLY A 74 3.82 -15.25 7.61
N THR A 75 2.83 -14.38 7.73
CA THR A 75 1.64 -14.40 6.88
C THR A 75 1.47 -13.08 6.15
N PHE A 76 1.23 -13.15 4.84
CA PHE A 76 0.71 -12.05 4.05
C PHE A 76 -0.81 -12.19 3.98
N ILE A 77 -1.53 -11.09 4.19
CA ILE A 77 -2.99 -11.05 4.15
C ILE A 77 -3.39 -10.01 3.10
N LEU A 78 -4.21 -10.42 2.14
CA LEU A 78 -4.98 -9.52 1.31
C LEU A 78 -6.34 -9.34 1.99
N LEU A 79 -6.71 -8.11 2.33
CA LEU A 79 -8.01 -7.83 2.93
C LEU A 79 -9.12 -7.90 1.88
N ASN A 80 -10.37 -8.03 2.33
CA ASN A 80 -11.52 -8.02 1.43
C ASN A 80 -11.57 -6.72 0.60
N GLU A 81 -12.21 -6.79 -0.56
CA GLU A 81 -12.47 -5.62 -1.40
C GLU A 81 -13.22 -4.54 -0.60
N ASP A 82 -12.92 -3.28 -0.90
CA ASP A 82 -13.49 -2.08 -0.27
C ASP A 82 -13.34 -2.01 1.27
N CYS A 83 -12.46 -2.81 1.88
CA CYS A 83 -12.13 -2.70 3.30
C CYS A 83 -11.54 -1.32 3.60
N ALA A 84 -12.10 -0.62 4.58
CA ALA A 84 -11.59 0.67 5.07
C ALA A 84 -11.01 0.57 6.49
N GLU A 85 -10.88 -0.64 7.02
CA GLU A 85 -10.46 -0.90 8.40
C GLU A 85 -9.06 -1.52 8.52
N GLY A 86 -8.30 -1.67 7.42
CA GLY A 86 -7.01 -2.37 7.44
C GLY A 86 -5.98 -1.75 8.37
N GLU A 87 -5.90 -0.41 8.47
CA GLU A 87 -5.03 0.25 9.45
C GLU A 87 -5.43 -0.13 10.88
N ALA A 88 -6.73 -0.10 11.18
CA ALA A 88 -7.27 -0.42 12.50
C ALA A 88 -7.01 -1.90 12.85
N PHE A 89 -7.20 -2.79 11.89
CA PHE A 89 -6.86 -4.21 12.02
C PHE A 89 -5.37 -4.42 12.28
N ALA A 90 -4.49 -3.79 11.52
CA ALA A 90 -3.04 -3.92 11.69
C ALA A 90 -2.57 -3.45 13.07
N ARG A 91 -3.10 -2.32 13.54
CA ARG A 91 -2.83 -1.83 14.90
C ARG A 91 -3.33 -2.83 15.96
N PHE A 92 -4.56 -3.32 15.81
CA PHE A 92 -5.14 -4.32 16.70
C PHE A 92 -4.30 -5.61 16.74
N ALA A 93 -3.94 -6.17 15.58
CA ALA A 93 -3.14 -7.39 15.49
C ALA A 93 -1.77 -7.22 16.16
N SER A 94 -1.08 -6.10 15.93
CA SER A 94 0.20 -5.82 16.58
C SER A 94 0.09 -5.69 18.10
N GLN A 95 -1.07 -5.26 18.62
CA GLN A 95 -1.32 -5.15 20.06
C GLN A 95 -1.58 -6.51 20.70
N GLU A 96 -2.36 -7.37 20.04
CA GLU A 96 -2.72 -8.68 20.57
C GLU A 96 -1.52 -9.64 20.59
N ASP A 97 -0.69 -9.62 19.56
CA ASP A 97 0.44 -10.54 19.44
C ASP A 97 1.75 -9.96 20.00
N GLY A 98 1.82 -8.64 20.16
CA GLY A 98 3.03 -7.96 20.62
C GLY A 98 4.20 -7.96 19.62
N ASP A 99 3.96 -8.35 18.36
CA ASP A 99 4.96 -8.34 17.29
C ASP A 99 4.67 -7.27 16.23
N ALA A 100 5.56 -7.15 15.26
CA ALA A 100 5.47 -6.18 14.18
C ALA A 100 4.41 -6.56 13.14
N VAL A 101 3.60 -5.58 12.74
CA VAL A 101 2.61 -5.69 11.68
C VAL A 101 2.79 -4.53 10.71
N LEU A 102 2.88 -4.84 9.43
CA LEU A 102 2.99 -3.84 8.36
C LEU A 102 1.66 -3.80 7.59
N TYR A 103 0.96 -2.67 7.65
CA TYR A 103 -0.18 -2.37 6.78
C TYR A 103 0.32 -1.70 5.52
N LEU A 104 -0.18 -2.11 4.36
CA LEU A 104 0.09 -1.52 3.06
C LEU A 104 -1.21 -1.19 2.36
N HIS A 105 -1.18 -0.13 1.56
CA HIS A 105 -2.36 0.36 0.85
C HIS A 105 -1.97 0.93 -0.52
N ILE A 106 -2.71 0.57 -1.56
CA ILE A 106 -2.75 1.28 -2.84
C ILE A 106 -4.02 2.13 -2.89
N HIS A 107 -3.86 3.42 -3.21
CA HIS A 107 -4.98 4.36 -3.28
C HIS A 107 -5.18 4.86 -4.71
N ASP A 108 -6.31 4.50 -5.32
CA ASP A 108 -6.80 4.99 -6.62
C ASP A 108 -5.74 4.94 -7.74
N GLU A 109 -4.93 3.89 -7.76
CA GLU A 109 -3.73 3.75 -8.62
C GLU A 109 -2.68 4.88 -8.51
N ALA A 110 -2.90 5.88 -7.66
CA ALA A 110 -2.13 7.11 -7.60
C ALA A 110 -0.85 6.96 -6.77
N LEU A 111 -0.93 6.22 -5.67
CA LEU A 111 0.19 5.99 -4.75
C LEU A 111 0.05 4.66 -4.02
N TRP A 112 1.15 4.26 -3.39
CA TRP A 112 1.15 3.22 -2.37
C TRP A 112 1.68 3.80 -1.06
N MET A 113 1.29 3.23 0.07
CA MET A 113 1.78 3.65 1.38
C MET A 113 1.90 2.47 2.32
N TYR A 114 2.61 2.66 3.43
CA TYR A 114 2.57 1.71 4.55
C TYR A 114 2.50 2.40 5.90
N ARG A 115 2.04 1.63 6.88
CA ARG A 115 2.20 1.92 8.31
C ARG A 115 2.68 0.69 9.06
N LEU A 116 3.72 0.87 9.87
CA LEU A 116 4.33 -0.16 10.68
C LEU A 116 3.87 -0.01 12.14
N PHE A 117 3.29 -1.06 12.69
CA PHE A 117 2.87 -1.12 14.09
C PHE A 117 3.65 -2.19 14.85
N CYS A 118 3.89 -1.95 16.14
CA CYS A 118 4.43 -2.95 17.06
C CYS A 118 3.88 -2.66 18.46
N CYS A 119 3.27 -3.67 19.08
CA CYS A 119 2.58 -3.55 20.37
C CYS A 119 1.48 -2.47 20.36
N GLY A 120 0.73 -2.33 19.26
CA GLY A 120 -0.34 -1.34 19.11
C GLY A 120 0.14 0.10 18.87
N VAL A 121 1.45 0.33 18.79
CA VAL A 121 2.04 1.66 18.60
C VAL A 121 2.66 1.75 17.21
N GLU A 122 2.34 2.82 16.49
CA GLU A 122 2.97 3.10 15.20
C GLU A 122 4.46 3.39 15.39
N LYS A 123 5.30 2.72 14.62
CA LYS A 123 6.77 2.84 14.66
C LYS A 123 7.31 3.59 13.46
N ASP A 124 6.63 3.45 12.33
CA ASP A 124 7.05 4.03 11.07
C ASP A 124 5.87 4.17 10.11
N ARG A 125 5.99 5.07 9.14
CA ARG A 125 5.02 5.29 8.08
C ARG A 125 5.74 5.78 6.83
N PHE A 126 5.18 5.48 5.67
CA PHE A 126 5.69 5.97 4.40
C PHE A 126 4.54 6.28 3.45
N CYS A 127 4.64 7.41 2.76
CA CYS A 127 3.81 7.75 1.61
C CYS A 127 4.71 8.53 0.63
N PRO A 128 4.80 8.14 -0.66
CA PRO A 128 5.64 8.84 -1.63
C PRO A 128 5.11 10.24 -1.96
N ILE A 129 3.83 10.53 -1.67
CA ILE A 129 3.20 11.84 -1.85
C ILE A 129 2.46 12.21 -0.54
N PRO A 130 3.18 12.66 0.50
CA PRO A 130 2.58 12.90 1.82
C PRO A 130 1.41 13.90 1.81
N ASP A 131 1.50 14.92 0.97
CA ASP A 131 0.53 16.00 0.80
C ASP A 131 -0.60 15.68 -0.21
N TYR A 132 -0.76 14.41 -0.62
CA TYR A 132 -1.77 14.00 -1.59
C TYR A 132 -3.20 14.45 -1.24
N TRP A 133 -3.55 14.45 0.06
CA TRP A 133 -4.90 14.80 0.53
C TRP A 133 -5.04 16.26 1.00
N GLU A 134 -3.94 16.90 1.36
CA GLU A 134 -3.96 18.22 2.01
C GLU A 134 -2.87 19.12 1.45
N ASP A 135 -3.30 20.15 0.73
CA ASP A 135 -2.43 21.23 0.29
C ASP A 135 -1.87 21.98 1.51
N GLY A 136 -0.55 22.20 1.53
CA GLY A 136 0.10 23.01 2.55
C GLY A 136 0.34 22.30 3.88
N MET A 137 0.46 20.96 3.86
CA MET A 137 0.89 20.14 5.00
C MET A 137 2.14 20.73 5.68
N GLU A 138 2.12 20.74 7.02
CA GLU A 138 3.26 21.17 7.85
C GLU A 138 4.50 20.31 7.58
N ARG A 139 5.68 20.94 7.60
CA ARG A 139 6.92 20.29 7.16
C ARG A 139 7.29 19.09 8.03
N GLU A 140 7.08 19.19 9.34
CA GLU A 140 7.34 18.11 10.29
C GLU A 140 6.43 16.89 10.05
N GLU A 141 5.16 17.11 9.69
CA GLU A 141 4.24 16.03 9.33
C GLU A 141 4.67 15.42 7.99
N TYR A 142 4.97 16.24 6.99
CA TYR A 142 5.45 15.80 5.68
C TYR A 142 6.70 14.90 5.79
N ASP A 143 7.70 15.35 6.56
CA ASP A 143 8.95 14.60 6.76
C ASP A 143 8.71 13.29 7.55
N SER A 144 7.64 13.19 8.34
CA SER A 144 7.27 11.96 9.07
C SER A 144 6.85 10.81 8.15
N TRP A 145 6.46 11.11 6.90
CA TRP A 145 6.05 10.15 5.86
C TRP A 145 7.20 9.66 4.98
N SER A 146 8.45 9.96 5.34
CA SER A 146 9.63 9.54 4.58
C SER A 146 9.96 8.04 4.68
N GLY A 147 9.44 7.35 5.70
CA GLY A 147 9.79 5.97 6.00
C GLY A 147 11.23 5.79 6.50
N ASP A 148 11.48 4.67 7.17
CA ASP A 148 12.79 4.34 7.74
C ASP A 148 13.12 2.86 7.50
N ALA A 149 14.06 2.63 6.58
CA ALA A 149 14.49 1.29 6.19
C ALA A 149 15.19 0.52 7.34
N GLU A 150 15.85 1.21 8.28
CA GLU A 150 16.46 0.57 9.45
C GLU A 150 15.38 0.09 10.42
N LYS A 151 14.27 0.82 10.57
CA LYS A 151 13.11 0.34 11.33
C LYS A 151 12.47 -0.87 10.66
N LEU A 152 12.31 -0.86 9.33
CA LEU A 152 11.78 -2.01 8.60
C LEU A 152 12.66 -3.25 8.80
N GLU A 153 13.99 -3.12 8.66
CA GLU A 153 14.94 -4.21 8.94
C GLU A 153 14.84 -4.68 10.40
N ARG A 154 14.73 -3.75 11.36
CA ARG A 154 14.63 -4.08 12.78
C ARG A 154 13.36 -4.83 13.16
N TYR A 155 12.20 -4.40 12.64
CA TYR A 155 10.89 -4.89 13.06
C TYR A 155 10.39 -6.06 12.20
N ILE A 156 10.54 -5.99 10.87
CA ILE A 156 10.09 -7.03 9.95
C ILE A 156 11.20 -8.05 9.70
N GLY A 157 12.41 -7.57 9.40
CA GLY A 157 13.63 -8.37 9.27
C GLY A 157 13.70 -9.29 8.05
N GLY A 158 14.88 -9.90 7.90
CA GLY A 158 15.20 -10.85 6.83
C GLY A 158 15.55 -10.20 5.47
N PHE A 159 15.97 -8.94 5.51
CA PHE A 159 16.60 -8.16 4.46
C PHE A 159 17.45 -7.07 5.14
N HIS A 160 18.35 -6.43 4.41
CA HIS A 160 19.09 -5.26 4.90
C HIS A 160 18.43 -3.95 4.49
N ALA A 161 18.52 -2.90 5.31
CA ALA A 161 17.94 -1.58 5.05
C ALA A 161 18.30 -1.03 3.65
N GLY A 162 19.57 -1.16 3.25
CA GLY A 162 20.06 -0.74 1.93
C GLY A 162 19.48 -1.50 0.74
N GLU A 163 18.74 -2.59 0.97
CA GLU A 163 18.01 -3.32 -0.08
C GLU A 163 16.63 -2.71 -0.37
N VAL A 164 16.10 -1.88 0.54
CA VAL A 164 14.75 -1.31 0.42
C VAL A 164 14.69 0.21 0.51
N GLU A 165 15.76 0.87 0.97
CA GLU A 165 15.82 2.34 1.15
C GLU A 165 15.35 3.14 -0.08
N ARG A 166 15.62 2.64 -1.29
CA ARG A 166 15.25 3.34 -2.53
C ARG A 166 13.77 3.22 -2.89
N TYR A 167 13.02 2.28 -2.30
CA TYR A 167 11.56 2.30 -2.40
C TYR A 167 10.96 3.42 -1.53
N LEU A 168 11.67 3.83 -0.47
CA LEU A 168 11.25 4.90 0.45
C LEU A 168 11.64 6.28 -0.10
N THR A 169 11.29 6.54 -1.35
CA THR A 169 11.59 7.79 -2.05
C THR A 169 10.32 8.56 -2.30
N LEU A 170 10.27 9.80 -1.83
CA LEU A 170 9.19 10.72 -2.16
C LEU A 170 9.19 11.00 -3.66
N TRP A 171 8.03 10.90 -4.29
CA TRP A 171 7.87 11.09 -5.72
C TRP A 171 7.79 12.58 -6.05
N THR A 172 8.35 12.93 -7.20
CA THR A 172 8.35 14.30 -7.71
C THR A 172 7.64 14.34 -9.06
N ASP A 173 7.18 15.52 -9.48
CA ASP A 173 6.54 15.72 -10.79
C ASP A 173 7.41 15.21 -11.95
N GLU A 174 8.74 15.35 -11.85
CA GLU A 174 9.68 14.83 -12.85
C GLU A 174 9.60 13.30 -13.01
N MET A 175 9.28 12.57 -11.93
CA MET A 175 9.11 11.12 -11.98
C MET A 175 7.85 10.73 -12.76
N PHE A 176 6.78 11.53 -12.67
CA PHE A 176 5.55 11.35 -13.44
C PHE A 176 5.70 11.74 -14.92
N GLU A 177 6.43 12.83 -15.19
CA GLU A 177 6.61 13.36 -16.54
C GLU A 177 7.72 12.65 -17.35
N GLY A 178 8.51 11.81 -16.68
CA GLY A 178 9.64 11.11 -17.26
C GLY A 178 9.25 10.23 -18.45
N ARG A 179 10.01 10.32 -19.55
CA ARG A 179 9.83 9.45 -20.74
C ARG A 179 10.11 7.97 -20.46
N GLN A 180 10.79 7.65 -19.36
CA GLN A 180 11.01 6.30 -18.87
C GLN A 180 10.84 6.29 -17.35
N ALA A 181 9.99 5.39 -16.85
CA ALA A 181 9.79 5.18 -15.43
C ALA A 181 11.10 4.67 -14.81
N ARG A 182 11.76 5.52 -14.03
CA ARG A 182 12.98 5.15 -13.30
C ARG A 182 12.61 4.16 -12.19
N LYS A 183 13.38 3.08 -12.05
CA LYS A 183 13.16 2.04 -11.04
C LYS A 183 14.01 2.28 -9.79
N ALA A 184 13.53 1.79 -8.64
CA ALA A 184 14.28 1.86 -7.38
C ALA A 184 15.55 0.99 -7.45
N TYR A 185 15.41 -0.23 -7.97
CA TYR A 185 16.51 -1.16 -8.20
C TYR A 185 16.47 -1.79 -9.59
N ALA A 186 17.62 -2.33 -10.01
CA ALA A 186 17.71 -3.12 -11.22
C ALA A 186 17.01 -4.46 -11.03
N GLY A 187 16.05 -4.77 -11.91
CA GLY A 187 15.24 -6.00 -11.84
C GLY A 187 13.86 -5.82 -11.23
N ASP A 188 13.53 -4.63 -10.71
CA ASP A 188 12.15 -4.28 -10.38
C ASP A 188 11.27 -4.33 -11.64
N GLU A 189 9.99 -4.62 -11.46
CA GLU A 189 8.99 -4.59 -12.52
C GLU A 189 8.46 -3.17 -12.70
N TYR A 190 8.16 -2.50 -11.58
CA TYR A 190 7.50 -1.21 -11.53
C TYR A 190 8.48 -0.06 -11.19
N GLY A 191 8.19 1.13 -11.73
CA GLY A 191 9.00 2.32 -11.53
C GLY A 191 8.57 3.16 -10.32
N TYR A 192 9.24 4.27 -10.10
CA TYR A 192 8.65 5.39 -9.34
C TYR A 192 7.43 5.93 -10.10
N ALA A 193 6.52 6.59 -9.37
CA ALA A 193 5.23 7.05 -9.90
C ALA A 193 4.30 5.92 -10.37
N ASP A 194 4.50 4.70 -9.85
CA ASP A 194 3.66 3.53 -10.10
C ASP A 194 3.31 2.88 -8.76
N CYS A 195 2.01 2.80 -8.43
CA CYS A 195 1.53 2.25 -7.18
C CYS A 195 1.91 0.77 -6.98
N TRP A 196 2.11 0.01 -8.06
CA TRP A 196 2.54 -1.37 -8.00
C TRP A 196 4.02 -1.54 -7.64
N GLN A 197 4.78 -0.45 -7.45
CA GLN A 197 6.08 -0.49 -6.75
C GLN A 197 5.96 -1.16 -5.36
N MET A 198 4.78 -1.12 -4.74
CA MET A 198 4.47 -1.89 -3.54
C MET A 198 4.77 -3.40 -3.70
N ALA A 199 4.48 -4.02 -4.85
CA ALA A 199 4.73 -5.44 -5.08
C ALA A 199 6.23 -5.77 -5.14
N ASP A 200 7.04 -4.90 -5.75
CA ASP A 200 8.51 -5.02 -5.75
C ASP A 200 9.08 -4.86 -4.34
N PHE A 201 8.59 -3.88 -3.58
CA PHE A 201 8.93 -3.69 -2.18
C PHE A 201 8.60 -4.94 -1.34
N LEU A 202 7.38 -5.45 -1.46
CA LEU A 202 6.90 -6.67 -0.79
C LEU A 202 7.78 -7.88 -1.11
N ARG A 203 8.13 -8.08 -2.38
CA ARG A 203 9.06 -9.13 -2.82
C ARG A 203 10.43 -8.97 -2.14
N ARG A 204 10.95 -7.74 -2.05
CA ARG A 204 12.26 -7.46 -1.44
C ARG A 204 12.29 -7.73 0.06
N ILE A 205 11.20 -7.43 0.78
CA ILE A 205 11.07 -7.72 2.21
C ILE A 205 10.65 -9.17 2.52
N GLY A 206 10.56 -10.05 1.51
CA GLY A 206 10.29 -11.48 1.66
C GLY A 206 8.81 -11.86 1.79
N TYR A 207 7.90 -10.96 1.44
CA TYR A 207 6.44 -11.18 1.44
C TYR A 207 5.87 -10.88 0.05
N PRO A 208 6.30 -11.59 -1.00
CA PRO A 208 5.84 -11.30 -2.36
C PRO A 208 4.31 -11.32 -2.45
N TYR A 209 3.79 -10.37 -3.22
CA TYR A 209 2.37 -10.32 -3.58
C TYR A 209 1.98 -11.65 -4.26
N PRO A 210 0.79 -12.22 -3.96
CA PRO A 210 0.39 -13.51 -4.51
C PRO A 210 0.31 -13.49 -6.04
N GLY A 211 0.73 -14.59 -6.67
CA GLY A 211 0.56 -14.80 -8.11
C GLY A 211 -0.90 -15.09 -8.49
N GLU A 212 -1.21 -15.04 -9.79
CA GLU A 212 -2.55 -15.39 -10.30
C GLU A 212 -3.00 -16.80 -9.87
N ASP A 213 -2.08 -17.74 -9.78
CA ASP A 213 -2.33 -19.12 -9.35
C ASP A 213 -2.65 -19.26 -7.85
N GLU A 214 -2.23 -18.29 -7.04
CA GLU A 214 -2.59 -18.21 -5.62
C GLU A 214 -3.92 -17.47 -5.40
N LEU A 215 -4.31 -16.58 -6.32
CA LEU A 215 -5.52 -15.76 -6.21
C LEU A 215 -6.82 -16.48 -6.64
N GLY A 216 -6.72 -17.54 -7.44
CA GLY A 216 -7.84 -18.45 -7.77
C GLY A 216 -8.54 -18.16 -9.08
#